data_AF-G5RUH7-F1
#
_entry.id   AF-G5RUH7-F1
#
_cell.length_a   1.000
_cell.length_b   1.000
_cell.length_c   1.000
_cell.angle_alpha   90.00
_cell.angle_beta   90.00
_cell.angle_gamma   90.00
#
_symmetry.space_group_name_H-M   'P 1'
#
loop_
_entity.id
_entity.type
_entity.pdbx_description
1 polymer ?
#
loop_
_entity_poly.entity_id
_entity_poly.type
_entity_poly.pdbx_seq_one_letter_code
_entity_poly.pdbx_strand_id
1 'polypeptide(L)'
;MTSAWYLSQAGHDVTVIDRESGPAQETSAANAGQISPGYAAPWAAPGVPLKAIKWMFQRHAPLAVRLDGTPFQLKWMWQMLRNCDTRHYMENKGRMVRLAEYSRERLSENATR
;
A
#
# COMPACT_ATOMS: atom_id res chain seq x y z
N MET A 1 -8.88 -6.65 -10.33
CA MET A 1 -8.86 -7.98 -10.98
C MET A 1 -8.71 -9.13 -9.99
N THR A 2 -7.66 -9.20 -9.16
CA THR A 2 -7.43 -10.34 -8.25
C THR A 2 -8.62 -10.66 -7.33
N SER A 3 -9.23 -9.67 -6.68
CA SER A 3 -10.40 -9.89 -5.81
C SER A 3 -11.62 -10.42 -6.58
N ALA A 4 -11.89 -9.88 -7.77
CA ALA A 4 -12.98 -10.33 -8.63
C ALA A 4 -12.79 -11.80 -9.06
N TRP A 5 -11.55 -12.19 -9.37
CA TRP A 5 -11.22 -13.58 -9.69
C TRP A 5 -11.50 -14.53 -8.51
N TYR A 6 -11.01 -14.21 -7.31
CA TYR A 6 -11.26 -15.05 -6.13
C TYR A 6 -12.75 -15.13 -5.77
N LEU A 7 -13.51 -14.03 -5.92
CA LEU A 7 -14.95 -14.03 -5.68
C LEU A 7 -15.70 -14.90 -6.70
N SER A 8 -15.34 -14.82 -7.98
CA SER A 8 -15.91 -15.69 -9.02
C SER A 8 -15.59 -17.16 -8.76
N GLN A 9 -14.35 -17.49 -8.34
CA GLN A 9 -13.98 -18.85 -7.94
C GLN A 9 -14.77 -19.34 -6.72
N ALA A 10 -15.17 -18.44 -5.82
CA ALA A 10 -16.04 -18.76 -4.68
C ALA A 10 -17.53 -18.89 -5.06
N GLY A 11 -17.88 -18.79 -6.35
CA GLY A 11 -19.24 -18.98 -6.85
C GLY A 11 -20.11 -17.72 -6.79
N HIS A 12 -19.53 -16.56 -6.53
CA HIS A 12 -20.26 -15.29 -6.60
C HIS A 12 -20.41 -14.83 -8.06
N ASP A 13 -21.56 -14.23 -8.37
CA ASP A 13 -21.72 -13.47 -9.60
C ASP A 13 -21.05 -12.10 -9.44
N VAL A 14 -20.09 -11.79 -10.32
CA VAL A 14 -19.20 -10.63 -10.17
C VAL A 14 -19.24 -9.77 -11.42
N THR A 15 -19.67 -8.51 -11.26
CA THR A 15 -19.55 -7.48 -12.29
C THR A 15 -18.38 -6.56 -11.96
N VAL A 16 -17.46 -6.37 -12.91
CA VAL A 16 -16.35 -5.40 -12.79
C VAL A 16 -16.71 -4.15 -13.59
N ILE A 17 -16.66 -2.99 -12.92
CA ILE A 17 -16.90 -1.68 -13.54
C ILE A 17 -15.56 -0.95 -13.57
N ASP A 18 -15.13 -0.53 -14.76
CA ASP A 18 -13.91 0.24 -14.98
C ASP A 18 -14.27 1.54 -15.72
N ARG A 19 -13.56 2.63 -15.42
CA ARG A 19 -13.74 3.92 -16.10
C ARG A 19 -13.05 3.93 -17.45
N GLU A 20 -11.95 3.20 -17.56
CA GLU A 20 -11.17 3.13 -18.80
C GLU A 20 -11.77 2.12 -19.77
N SER A 21 -11.44 2.26 -21.05
CA SER A 21 -11.99 1.42 -22.13
C SER A 21 -11.54 -0.05 -22.05
N GLY A 22 -10.60 -0.37 -21.16
CA GLY A 22 -10.09 -1.72 -20.94
C GLY A 22 -9.31 -1.80 -19.64
N PRO A 23 -8.97 -3.03 -19.19
CA PRO A 23 -8.25 -3.23 -17.96
C PRO A 23 -6.81 -2.74 -18.06
N ALA A 24 -6.22 -2.39 -16.91
CA ALA A 24 -4.81 -2.07 -16.76
C ALA A 24 -4.32 -0.92 -17.67
N GLN A 25 -5.10 0.16 -17.78
CA GLN A 25 -4.75 1.34 -18.58
C GLN A 25 -4.07 2.47 -17.78
N GLU A 26 -3.92 2.33 -16.47
CA GLU A 26 -3.27 3.34 -15.61
C GLU A 26 -2.05 2.76 -14.87
N THR A 27 -1.99 2.82 -13.53
CA THR A 27 -0.82 2.40 -12.74
C THR A 27 -0.40 0.95 -12.98
N SER A 28 -1.33 0.09 -13.39
CA SER A 28 -1.03 -1.29 -13.75
C SER A 28 -0.47 -1.46 -15.16
N ALA A 29 -0.66 -0.49 -16.06
CA ALA A 29 -0.19 -0.52 -17.44
C ALA A 29 1.33 -0.51 -17.49
N ALA A 30 1.93 -1.49 -18.18
CA ALA A 30 3.37 -1.57 -18.41
C ALA A 30 4.23 -1.32 -17.15
N ASN A 31 3.71 -1.63 -15.95
CA ASN A 31 4.56 -1.72 -14.78
C ASN A 31 5.57 -2.85 -15.09
N ALA A 32 6.84 -2.67 -14.72
CA ALA A 32 7.91 -3.60 -15.11
C ALA A 32 7.74 -5.05 -14.57
N GLY A 33 6.59 -5.37 -13.95
CA GLY A 33 6.27 -6.70 -13.44
C GLY A 33 7.10 -7.10 -12.23
N GLN A 34 7.77 -6.14 -11.57
CA GLN A 34 8.68 -6.43 -10.48
C GLN A 34 7.93 -6.92 -9.25
N ILE A 35 8.23 -8.15 -8.83
CA ILE A 35 7.72 -8.76 -7.60
C ILE A 35 8.84 -8.73 -6.56
N SER A 36 8.65 -7.97 -5.47
CA SER A 36 9.69 -7.80 -4.43
C SER A 36 9.11 -7.86 -3.00
N PRO A 37 8.72 -9.05 -2.53
CA PRO A 37 8.06 -9.21 -1.21
C PRO A 37 8.93 -8.73 -0.04
N GLY A 38 10.25 -8.97 -0.11
CA GLY A 38 11.21 -8.53 0.91
C GLY A 38 11.38 -7.01 1.04
N TYR A 39 10.89 -6.24 0.06
CA TYR A 39 10.88 -4.77 0.10
C TYR A 39 9.64 -4.19 0.77
N ALA A 40 8.69 -5.03 1.21
CA ALA A 40 7.52 -4.57 1.95
C ALA A 40 7.95 -3.97 3.30
N ALA A 41 7.75 -2.65 3.46
CA ALA A 41 8.11 -1.92 4.66
C ALA A 41 6.99 -0.97 5.08
N PRO A 42 6.72 -0.81 6.39
CA PRO A 42 5.73 0.15 6.86
C PRO A 42 6.11 1.58 6.47
N TRP A 43 5.12 2.33 6.01
CA TRP A 43 5.30 3.73 5.69
C TRP A 43 5.59 4.59 6.93
N ALA A 44 5.09 4.18 8.11
CA ALA A 44 5.36 4.83 9.40
C ALA A 44 6.69 4.37 10.02
N ALA A 45 7.82 4.57 9.33
CA ALA A 45 9.13 4.24 9.89
C ALA A 45 9.56 5.26 10.97
N PRO A 46 10.44 4.89 11.93
CA PRO A 46 10.81 5.76 13.05
C PRO A 46 11.44 7.09 12.65
N GLY A 47 12.14 7.13 11.50
CA GLY A 47 12.75 8.35 10.98
C GLY A 47 11.82 9.25 10.16
N VAL A 48 10.56 8.83 9.93
CA VAL A 48 9.61 9.57 9.08
C VAL A 48 9.20 10.91 9.66
N PRO A 49 8.94 11.08 10.98
CA PRO A 49 8.57 12.39 11.52
C PRO A 49 9.61 13.47 11.24
N LEU A 50 10.90 13.16 11.43
CA LEU A 50 12.00 14.09 11.15
C LEU A 50 12.10 14.41 9.65
N LYS A 51 11.94 13.39 8.79
CA LYS A 51 11.91 13.58 7.33
C LYS A 51 10.70 14.41 6.90
N ALA A 52 9.53 14.18 7.48
CA ALA A 52 8.30 14.89 7.18
C ALA A 52 8.45 16.40 7.47
N ILE A 53 9.02 16.76 8.62
CA ILE A 53 9.32 18.18 8.93
C ILE A 53 10.20 18.79 7.85
N LYS A 54 11.28 18.10 7.43
CA LYS A 54 12.15 18.57 6.35
C LYS A 54 11.40 18.69 5.02
N TRP A 55 10.54 17.74 4.71
CA TRP A 55 9.74 17.67 3.48
C TRP A 55 8.72 18.81 3.36
N MET A 56 8.19 19.31 4.48
CA MET A 56 7.29 20.47 4.46
C MET A 56 7.93 21.73 3.85
N PHE A 57 9.26 21.82 3.81
CA PHE A 57 10.02 22.93 3.23
C PHE A 57 10.58 22.62 1.83
N GLN A 58 10.26 21.46 1.24
CA GLN A 58 10.75 21.06 -0.07
C GLN A 58 9.65 21.16 -1.13
N ARG A 59 9.96 21.83 -2.25
CA ARG A 59 9.00 22.02 -3.37
C ARG A 59 8.54 20.69 -4.00
N HIS A 60 9.45 19.71 -4.09
CA HIS A 60 9.18 18.40 -4.68
C HIS A 60 9.39 17.29 -3.64
N ALA A 61 8.67 17.42 -2.53
CA ALA A 61 8.71 16.44 -1.46
C ALA A 61 7.94 15.15 -1.83
N PRO A 62 8.42 13.97 -1.42
CA PRO A 62 7.69 12.71 -1.59
C PRO A 62 6.46 12.60 -0.67
N LEU A 63 6.32 13.50 0.30
CA LEU A 63 5.16 13.63 1.17
C LEU A 63 4.67 15.08 1.14
N ALA A 64 3.42 15.27 0.73
CA ALA A 64 2.71 16.54 0.84
C ALA A 64 1.56 16.39 1.84
N VAL A 65 1.53 17.27 2.84
CA VAL A 65 0.43 17.32 3.82
C VAL A 65 -0.31 18.64 3.62
N ARG A 66 -1.58 18.56 3.20
CA ARG A 66 -2.47 19.72 3.14
C ARG A 66 -3.41 19.67 4.34
N LEU A 67 -3.26 20.60 5.27
CA LEU A 67 -4.16 20.69 6.42
C LEU A 67 -5.58 21.05 5.96
N ASP A 68 -6.56 20.27 6.38
CA ASP A 68 -7.99 20.51 6.08
C ASP A 68 -8.74 21.17 7.25
N GLY A 69 -8.07 21.33 8.40
CA GLY A 69 -8.61 21.97 9.60
C GLY A 69 -9.52 21.06 10.44
N THR A 70 -9.71 19.81 10.06
CA THR A 70 -10.64 18.90 10.74
C THR A 70 -9.97 18.22 11.95
N PRO A 71 -10.72 17.99 13.05
CA PRO A 71 -10.23 17.18 14.16
C PRO A 71 -9.91 15.74 13.74
N PHE A 72 -10.59 15.24 12.71
CA PHE A 72 -10.34 13.92 12.14
C PHE A 72 -8.92 13.82 11.57
N GLN A 73 -8.52 14.77 10.73
CA GLN A 73 -7.17 14.79 10.15
C GLN A 73 -6.10 14.88 11.24
N LEU A 74 -6.29 15.77 12.22
CA LEU A 74 -5.35 15.91 13.35
C LEU A 74 -5.22 14.61 14.15
N LYS A 75 -6.36 13.95 14.44
CA LYS A 75 -6.38 12.66 15.15
C LYS A 75 -5.68 11.57 14.34
N TRP A 76 -5.86 11.54 13.02
CA TRP A 76 -5.20 10.58 12.14
C TRP A 76 -3.69 10.83 12.08
N MET A 77 -3.26 12.08 11.90
CA MET A 77 -1.85 12.47 11.90
C MET A 77 -1.16 12.08 13.21
N TRP A 78 -1.82 12.34 14.35
CA TRP A 78 -1.28 11.95 15.65
C TRP A 78 -1.17 10.42 15.82
N GLN A 79 -2.16 9.66 15.35
CA GLN A 79 -2.09 8.19 15.34
C GLN A 79 -0.97 7.67 14.44
N MET A 80 -0.76 8.30 13.27
CA MET A 80 0.36 7.98 12.37
C MET A 80 1.70 8.23 13.07
N LEU A 81 1.88 9.40 13.68
CA LEU A 81 3.09 9.74 14.42
C LEU A 81 3.37 8.77 15.57
N ARG A 82 2.34 8.33 16.30
CA ARG A 82 2.46 7.32 17.36
C ARG A 82 2.89 5.94 16.87
N ASN A 83 2.75 5.65 15.58
CA ASN A 83 3.24 4.41 14.97
C ASN A 83 4.67 4.54 14.44
N CYS A 84 5.24 5.76 14.41
CA CYS A 84 6.61 6.01 13.98
C CYS A 84 7.63 5.70 15.10
N ASP A 85 7.61 4.47 15.61
CA ASP A 85 8.64 3.97 16.52
C ASP A 85 9.11 2.56 16.12
N THR A 86 10.27 2.17 16.66
CA THR A 86 10.94 0.93 16.28
C THR A 86 10.12 -0.31 16.60
N ARG A 87 9.35 -0.31 17.70
CA ARG A 87 8.56 -1.48 18.10
C ARG A 87 7.43 -1.71 17.11
N HIS A 88 6.59 -0.69 16.84
CA HIS A 88 5.53 -0.82 15.86
C HIS A 88 6.07 -1.07 14.45
N TYR A 89 7.21 -0.47 14.09
CA TYR A 89 7.85 -0.73 12.81
C TYR A 89 8.22 -2.21 12.62
N MET A 90 8.86 -2.82 13.62
CA MET A 90 9.25 -4.24 13.54
C MET A 90 8.04 -5.17 13.51
N GLU A 91 7.02 -4.91 14.33
CA GLU A 91 5.77 -5.67 14.35
C GLU A 91 5.05 -5.60 12.98
N ASN A 92 4.87 -4.38 12.46
CA ASN A 92 4.15 -4.16 11.21
C ASN A 92 4.95 -4.66 10.00
N LYS A 93 6.28 -4.53 10.01
CA LYS A 93 7.14 -5.09 8.97
C LYS A 93 6.99 -6.60 8.89
N GLY A 94 6.99 -7.31 10.03
CA GLY A 94 6.77 -8.75 10.06
C GLY A 94 5.42 -9.17 9.48
N ARG A 95 4.36 -8.41 9.78
CA ARG A 95 3.00 -8.64 9.22
C ARG A 95 2.95 -8.40 7.71
N MET A 96 3.56 -7.30 7.24
CA MET A 96 3.59 -6.95 5.82
C MET A 96 4.38 -7.96 5.00
N VAL A 97 5.55 -8.40 5.47
CA VAL A 97 6.35 -9.42 4.80
C VAL A 97 5.58 -10.73 4.70
N ARG A 98 4.92 -11.17 5.78
CA ARG A 98 4.08 -12.38 5.74
C ARG A 98 3.00 -12.32 4.66
N LEU A 99 2.30 -11.18 4.56
CA LEU A 99 1.28 -10.99 3.53
C LEU A 99 1.88 -10.94 2.12
N ALA A 100 3.03 -10.31 1.95
CA ALA A 100 3.71 -10.21 0.67
C ALA A 100 4.22 -11.58 0.17
N GLU A 101 4.77 -12.39 1.07
CA GLU A 101 5.18 -13.79 0.78
C GLU A 101 3.97 -14.64 0.39
N TYR A 102 2.88 -14.57 1.15
CA TYR A 102 1.62 -15.24 0.80
C TYR A 102 1.13 -14.84 -0.60
N SER A 103 1.17 -13.53 -0.91
CA SER A 103 0.78 -13.05 -2.24
C SER A 103 1.68 -13.58 -3.35
N ARG A 104 3.00 -13.72 -3.11
CA ARG A 104 3.94 -14.30 -4.08
C ARG A 104 3.60 -15.77 -4.34
N GLU A 105 3.35 -16.55 -3.29
CA GLU A 105 2.98 -17.96 -3.40
C GLU A 105 1.71 -18.14 -4.24
N ARG A 106 0.64 -17.40 -3.92
CA ARG A 106 -0.62 -17.46 -4.68
C ARG A 106 -0.43 -17.08 -6.15
N LEU A 107 0.40 -16.08 -6.43
CA LEU A 107 0.69 -15.67 -7.79
C LEU A 107 1.45 -16.77 -8.55
N SER A 108 2.42 -17.42 -7.91
CA SER A 108 3.15 -18.55 -8.49
C SER A 108 2.24 -19.74 -8.79
N GLU A 109 1.37 -20.11 -7.86
CA GLU A 109 0.43 -21.22 -8.05
C GLU A 109 -0.53 -20.98 -9.22
N ASN A 110 -1.09 -19.77 -9.30
CA ASN A 110 -1.98 -19.39 -10.39
C ASN A 110 -1.25 -19.27 -11.74
N ALA A 111 0.04 -18.94 -11.75
CA ALA A 111 0.83 -18.89 -12.99
C ALA A 111 1.18 -20.28 -13.55
N THR A 112 1.09 -21.33 -12.73
CA THR A 112 1.37 -22.72 -13.12
C THR A 112 0.13 -23.53 -13.49
N ARG A 113 -1.06 -22.93 -13.44
CA ARG A 113 -2.34 -23.52 -13.89
C ARG A 113 -2.67 -23.05 -15.29
#